data_AF-A0A928GLM2-F1
#
_entry.id   AF-A0A928GLM2-F1
#
_cell.length_a   1.000
_cell.length_b   1.000
_cell.length_c   1.000
_cell.angle_alpha   90.00
_cell.angle_beta   90.00
_cell.angle_gamma   90.00
#
_symmetry.space_group_name_H-M   'P 1'
#
loop_
_entity.id
_entity.type
_entity.pdbx_description
1 polymer ?
#
loop_
_entity_poly.entity_id
_entity_poly.type
_entity_poly.pdbx_seq_one_letter_code
_entity_poly.pdbx_strand_id
1 'polypeptide(L)'
;MKAINVNSMDEVLDNLYGAVGTPERENFRKEAYAYCVGQLIHDTRKDAKITQETLARRVGTDKSYISKVEKGIIEPGAGMFYRIIEALGMKVEIVKTVG
;
A
#
# COMPACT_ATOMS: atom_id res chain seq x y z
N MET A 1 2.02 -30.87 -8.31
CA MET A 1 2.71 -29.62 -7.90
C MET A 1 4.15 -29.94 -7.60
N LYS A 2 5.10 -29.26 -8.24
CA LYS A 2 6.54 -29.41 -7.92
C LYS A 2 6.78 -28.72 -6.58
N ALA A 3 7.37 -29.42 -5.62
CA ALA A 3 7.82 -28.80 -4.37
C ALA A 3 8.90 -27.79 -4.73
N ILE A 4 8.65 -26.51 -4.44
CA ILE A 4 9.63 -25.44 -4.61
C ILE A 4 10.60 -25.57 -3.43
N ASN A 5 11.77 -26.16 -3.66
CA ASN A 5 12.84 -26.25 -2.66
C ASN A 5 13.77 -25.04 -2.87
N VAL A 6 13.51 -23.99 -2.11
CA VAL A 6 14.14 -22.67 -2.24
C VAL A 6 14.77 -22.29 -0.92
N ASN A 7 16.03 -21.88 -0.98
CA ASN A 7 16.86 -21.62 0.19
C ASN A 7 16.69 -20.18 0.71
N SER A 8 16.03 -19.30 -0.06
CA SER A 8 15.81 -17.90 0.30
C SER A 8 14.45 -17.39 -0.20
N MET A 9 13.97 -16.31 0.42
CA MET A 9 12.78 -15.60 -0.05
C MET A 9 12.97 -15.07 -1.47
N ASP A 10 14.18 -14.63 -1.83
CA ASP A 10 14.48 -14.14 -3.18
C ASP A 10 14.25 -15.22 -4.24
N GLU A 11 14.69 -16.45 -3.98
CA GLU A 11 14.45 -17.57 -4.89
C GLU A 11 12.97 -17.95 -4.99
N VAL A 12 12.21 -17.91 -3.89
CA VAL A 12 10.74 -18.09 -3.92
C VAL A 12 10.13 -17.07 -4.87
N LEU A 13 10.49 -15.82 -4.65
CA LEU A 13 9.99 -14.67 -5.34
C LEU A 13 10.34 -14.74 -6.83
N ASP A 14 11.57 -15.13 -7.18
CA ASP A 14 12.04 -15.22 -8.57
C ASP A 14 11.29 -16.31 -9.34
N ASN A 15 11.02 -17.43 -8.68
CA ASN A 15 10.24 -18.53 -9.27
C ASN A 15 8.76 -18.16 -9.50
N LEU A 16 8.17 -17.32 -8.64
CA LEU A 16 6.76 -16.94 -8.73
C LEU A 16 6.50 -15.74 -9.64
N TYR A 17 7.42 -14.76 -9.64
CA TYR A 17 7.18 -13.45 -10.25
C TYR A 17 8.32 -12.98 -11.15
N GLY A 18 9.32 -13.83 -11.44
CA GLY A 18 10.47 -13.49 -12.27
C GLY A 18 11.56 -12.73 -11.51
N ALA A 19 12.72 -12.57 -12.14
CA ALA A 19 13.87 -11.91 -11.53
C ALA A 19 13.63 -10.40 -11.30
N VAL A 20 14.43 -9.78 -10.42
CA VAL A 20 14.43 -8.32 -10.24
C VAL A 20 14.64 -7.60 -11.57
N GLY A 21 13.79 -6.61 -11.87
CA GLY A 21 13.82 -5.83 -13.11
C GLY A 21 12.99 -6.41 -14.27
N THR A 22 12.39 -7.59 -14.14
CA THR A 22 11.44 -8.08 -15.16
C THR A 22 10.07 -7.39 -15.04
N PRO A 23 9.28 -7.28 -16.12
CA PRO A 23 7.94 -6.70 -16.08
C PRO A 23 7.02 -7.38 -15.05
N GLU A 24 7.08 -8.71 -14.94
CA GLU A 24 6.29 -9.49 -13.99
C GLU A 24 6.65 -9.13 -12.55
N ARG A 25 7.95 -8.99 -12.27
CA ARG A 25 8.45 -8.63 -10.96
C ARG A 25 8.07 -7.22 -10.58
N GLU A 26 8.22 -6.27 -11.49
CA GLU A 26 7.87 -4.87 -11.24
C GLU A 26 6.37 -4.69 -11.05
N ASN A 27 5.54 -5.45 -11.78
CA ASN A 27 4.09 -5.47 -11.53
C ASN A 27 3.75 -6.04 -10.14
N PHE A 28 4.37 -7.16 -9.77
CA PHE A 28 4.21 -7.72 -8.42
C PHE A 28 4.63 -6.72 -7.34
N ARG A 29 5.77 -6.05 -7.50
CA ARG A 29 6.23 -5.03 -6.56
C ARG A 29 5.24 -3.87 -6.45
N LYS A 30 4.71 -3.40 -7.58
CA LYS A 30 3.70 -2.34 -7.60
C LYS A 30 2.44 -2.73 -6.81
N GLU A 31 1.92 -3.93 -7.05
CA GLU A 31 0.76 -4.45 -6.31
C GLU A 31 1.07 -4.60 -4.82
N ALA A 32 2.26 -5.10 -4.47
CA ALA A 32 2.70 -5.23 -3.09
C ALA A 32 2.80 -3.85 -2.39
N TYR A 33 3.35 -2.83 -3.05
CA TYR A 33 3.39 -1.47 -2.51
C TYR A 33 1.99 -0.89 -2.30
N ALA A 34 1.10 -1.03 -3.28
CA ALA A 34 -0.28 -0.57 -3.16
C ALA A 34 -1.00 -1.24 -1.98
N TYR A 35 -0.78 -2.54 -1.80
CA TYR A 35 -1.30 -3.29 -0.65
C TYR A 35 -0.73 -2.79 0.68
N CYS A 36 0.60 -2.63 0.79
CA CYS A 36 1.25 -2.14 2.00
C CYS A 36 0.74 -0.74 2.41
N VAL A 37 0.66 0.19 1.46
CA VAL A 37 0.11 1.53 1.71
C VAL A 37 -1.37 1.46 2.12
N GLY A 38 -2.15 0.61 1.45
CA GLY A 38 -3.56 0.37 1.78
C GLY A 38 -3.75 -0.13 3.22
N GLN A 39 -2.96 -1.11 3.65
CA GLN A 39 -3.01 -1.64 5.02
C GLN A 39 -2.55 -0.62 6.04
N LEU A 40 -1.50 0.16 5.77
CA LEU A 40 -1.08 1.26 6.64
C LEU A 40 -2.23 2.25 6.90
N ILE A 41 -2.95 2.65 5.85
CA ILE A 41 -4.12 3.53 5.95
C ILE A 41 -5.24 2.84 6.73
N HIS A 42 -5.49 1.56 6.46
CA HIS A 42 -6.52 0.77 7.14
C HIS A 42 -6.32 0.71 8.65
N ASP A 43 -5.11 0.34 9.07
CA ASP A 43 -4.74 0.15 10.47
C ASP A 43 -4.77 1.49 11.20
N THR A 44 -4.15 2.53 10.63
CA THR A 44 -4.21 3.89 11.18
C THR A 44 -5.65 4.38 11.36
N ARG A 45 -6.53 4.12 10.38
CA ARG A 45 -7.95 4.47 10.49
C ARG A 45 -8.64 3.73 11.63
N LYS A 46 -8.31 2.44 11.81
CA LYS A 46 -8.85 1.62 12.90
C LYS A 46 -8.37 2.11 14.26
N ASP A 47 -7.10 2.49 14.38
CA ASP A 47 -6.51 3.06 15.59
C ASP A 47 -7.12 4.42 15.94
N ALA A 48 -7.39 5.25 14.93
CA ALA A 48 -8.15 6.49 15.07
C ALA A 48 -9.64 6.27 15.38
N LYS A 49 -10.13 5.01 15.37
CA LYS A 49 -11.51 4.61 15.66
C LYS A 49 -12.57 5.31 14.78
N ILE A 50 -12.24 5.56 13.52
CA ILE A 50 -13.19 6.15 12.54
C ILE A 50 -13.58 5.15 11.46
N THR A 51 -14.78 5.33 10.91
CA THR A 51 -15.28 4.54 9.77
C THR A 51 -14.67 5.01 8.45
N GLN A 52 -14.69 4.16 7.41
CA GLN A 52 -14.30 4.55 6.05
C GLN A 52 -15.12 5.75 5.54
N GLU A 53 -16.42 5.80 5.87
CA GLU A 53 -17.30 6.93 5.54
C GLU A 53 -16.84 8.23 6.22
N THR A 54 -16.44 8.15 7.49
CA THR A 54 -15.94 9.31 8.23
C THR A 54 -14.64 9.83 7.62
N LEU A 55 -13.72 8.92 7.27
CA LEU A 55 -12.47 9.29 6.60
C LEU A 55 -12.74 9.90 5.23
N ALA A 56 -13.62 9.28 4.42
CA ALA A 56 -14.00 9.77 3.10
C ALA A 56 -14.53 11.22 3.16
N ARG A 57 -15.41 11.51 4.12
CA ARG A 57 -15.93 12.86 4.35
C ARG A 57 -14.85 13.88 4.73
N ARG A 58 -13.87 13.49 5.55
CA ARG A 58 -12.74 14.37 5.91
C ARG A 58 -11.84 14.68 4.71
N VAL A 59 -11.62 13.69 3.85
CA VAL A 59 -10.75 13.79 2.67
C VAL A 59 -11.43 14.51 1.49
N GLY A 60 -12.77 14.49 1.46
CA GLY A 60 -13.57 15.00 0.34
C GLY A 60 -13.66 13.99 -0.81
N THR A 61 -13.90 12.72 -0.48
CA THR A 61 -14.09 11.61 -1.44
C THR A 61 -15.24 10.71 -0.99
N ASP A 62 -15.42 9.56 -1.64
CA ASP A 62 -16.45 8.58 -1.30
C ASP A 62 -15.87 7.36 -0.55
N LYS A 63 -16.74 6.65 0.18
CA LYS A 63 -16.37 5.45 0.94
C LYS A 63 -15.83 4.32 0.04
N SER A 64 -16.32 4.20 -1.20
CA SER A 64 -15.86 3.17 -2.14
C SER A 64 -14.40 3.40 -2.52
N TYR A 65 -14.01 4.65 -2.74
CA TYR A 65 -12.63 5.06 -2.96
C TYR A 65 -11.74 4.67 -1.80
N ILE A 66 -12.09 5.06 -0.56
CA ILE A 66 -11.33 4.68 0.65
C ILE A 66 -11.23 3.15 0.79
N SER A 67 -12.32 2.43 0.55
CA SER A 67 -12.33 0.96 0.61
C SER A 67 -11.40 0.32 -0.43
N LYS A 68 -11.34 0.85 -1.65
CA LYS A 68 -10.44 0.36 -2.70
C LYS A 68 -8.98 0.67 -2.39
N VAL A 69 -8.69 1.86 -1.83
CA VAL A 69 -7.34 2.22 -1.36
C VAL A 69 -6.90 1.27 -0.25
N GLU A 70 -7.72 1.07 0.79
CA GLU A 70 -7.37 0.18 1.92
C GLU A 70 -7.14 -1.27 1.51
N LYS A 71 -7.76 -1.71 0.41
CA LYS A 71 -7.59 -3.05 -0.17
C LYS A 71 -6.45 -3.15 -1.17
N GLY A 72 -5.72 -2.05 -1.45
CA GLY A 72 -4.66 -2.00 -2.46
C GLY A 72 -5.15 -2.14 -3.91
N ILE A 73 -6.47 -2.02 -4.15
CA ILE A 73 -7.06 -2.13 -5.50
C ILE A 73 -6.73 -0.90 -6.33
N ILE A 74 -6.66 0.27 -5.67
CA ILE A 74 -6.24 1.52 -6.30
C ILE A 74 -5.13 2.16 -5.47
N GLU A 75 -4.09 2.61 -6.15
CA GLU A 75 -3.03 3.41 -5.55
C GLU A 75 -3.46 4.89 -5.60
N PRO A 76 -3.55 5.58 -4.45
CA PRO A 76 -3.84 7.01 -4.45
C PRO A 76 -2.64 7.78 -4.99
N GLY A 77 -2.87 8.75 -5.89
CA GLY A 77 -1.82 9.70 -6.26
C GLY A 77 -1.33 10.49 -5.04
N ALA A 78 -0.10 11.00 -5.10
CA ALA A 78 0.57 11.63 -3.94
C ALA A 78 -0.27 12.70 -3.22
N GLY A 79 -0.93 13.61 -3.96
CA GLY A 79 -1.78 14.63 -3.36
C GLY A 79 -3.02 14.08 -2.64
N MET A 80 -3.58 12.96 -3.11
CA MET A 80 -4.67 12.28 -2.41
C MET A 80 -4.15 11.54 -1.17
N PHE A 81 -2.99 10.88 -1.30
CA PHE A 81 -2.32 10.24 -0.17
C PHE A 81 -2.07 11.23 0.98
N TYR A 82 -1.53 12.42 0.69
CA TYR A 82 -1.32 13.44 1.71
C TYR A 82 -2.60 13.86 2.43
N ARG A 83 -3.71 14.06 1.70
CA ARG A 83 -5.02 14.37 2.31
C ARG A 83 -5.53 13.24 3.21
N ILE A 84 -5.33 11.99 2.81
CA ILE A 84 -5.73 10.83 3.63
C ILE A 84 -4.93 10.80 4.93
N ILE A 85 -3.61 10.94 4.85
CA ILE A 85 -2.72 10.92 6.01
C ILE A 85 -3.02 12.09 6.97
N GLU A 86 -3.24 13.31 6.45
CA GLU A 86 -3.64 14.46 7.24
C GLU A 86 -5.01 14.27 7.91
N ALA A 87 -6.01 13.72 7.20
CA ALA A 87 -7.33 13.42 7.75
C ALA A 87 -7.32 12.35 8.86
N LEU A 88 -6.25 11.54 8.90
CA LEU A 88 -5.94 10.57 9.95
C LEU A 88 -5.11 11.16 11.11
N GLY A 89 -4.74 12.45 11.04
CA GLY A 89 -3.95 13.13 12.07
C GLY A 89 -2.46 12.81 12.01
N MET A 90 -1.97 12.33 10.87
CA MET A 90 -0.56 12.02 10.63
C MET A 90 0.10 13.08 9.73
N LYS A 91 1.44 13.07 9.68
CA LYS A 91 2.26 13.89 8.78
C LYS A 91 3.23 13.03 8.00
N VAL A 92 3.55 13.43 6.78
CA VAL A 92 4.64 12.84 6.00
C VAL A 92 5.88 13.69 6.19
N GLU A 93 7.00 13.06 6.56
CA GLU A 93 8.31 13.70 6.64
C GLU A 93 9.23 13.11 5.58
N ILE A 94 9.85 13.98 4.79
CA ILE A 94 10.86 13.58 3.81
C ILE A 94 12.22 13.83 4.46
N VAL A 95 12.87 12.74 4.88
CA VAL A 95 14.20 12.77 5.49
C VAL A 95 15.25 12.33 4.49
N LYS A 96 16.39 13.04 4.44
CA LYS A 96 17.55 12.57 3.71
C LYS A 96 18.15 11.41 4.50
N THR A 97 18.17 10.21 3.93
CA THR A 97 18.98 9.12 4.48
C THR A 97 20.44 9.52 4.38
N VAL A 98 21.11 9.63 5.52
CA VAL A 98 22.56 9.82 5.57
C VAL A 98 23.17 8.48 5.18
N GLY A 99 23.89 8.46 4.06
CA GLY A 99 24.74 7.33 3.67
C GLY A 99 26.05 7.34 4.44
#